data_AF-A0A9X2WHD8-F1
#
_entry.id   AF-A0A9X2WHD8-F1
#
_cell.length_a   1.000
_cell.length_b   1.000
_cell.length_c   1.000
_cell.angle_alpha   90.00
_cell.angle_beta   90.00
_cell.angle_gamma   90.00
#
_symmetry.space_group_name_H-M   'P 1'
#
loop_
_entity.id
_entity.type
_entity.pdbx_description
1 polymer ?
#
loop_
_entity_poly.entity_id
_entity_poly.type
_entity_poly.pdbx_seq_one_letter_code
_entity_poly.pdbx_strand_id
1 'polypeptide(L)'
;MSNVAGKAYGMNVLTPLRWWTALWQKLIFWVVVKTFPYFLKGLLTLSLIHYARWTIINRWSFPRLDKSQPKEKLSYSYMLFESNFNGSWDQYIDSFSFAIPSGLDMFWRWNIKYPKSIPLHDFYNYIRFNQIESGHYYNAYPLAAANDVKTAQKLFTNLGTFQQNIANLNDEEFLQAYQQFLADNQHSLGSMGESPLMSASHELVQEHQHANIMMARAAGKQEA
;
A
#
# COMPACT_ATOMS: atom_id res chain seq x y z
N MET A 1 10.90 -11.73 6.64
CA MET A 1 10.01 -11.96 5.48
C MET A 1 9.95 -10.70 4.66
N SER A 2 9.51 -10.78 3.40
CA SER A 2 9.48 -9.62 2.51
C SER A 2 8.27 -8.72 2.79
N ASN A 3 8.41 -7.42 2.48
CA ASN A 3 7.30 -6.47 2.36
C ASN A 3 6.35 -6.80 1.19
N VAL A 4 6.64 -7.84 0.42
CA VAL A 4 5.88 -8.27 -0.76
C VAL A 4 4.98 -9.45 -0.41
N ALA A 5 3.71 -9.37 -0.82
CA ALA A 5 2.78 -10.49 -0.87
C ALA A 5 2.11 -10.55 -2.25
N GLY A 6 2.72 -11.32 -3.15
CA GLY A 6 2.36 -11.43 -4.57
C GLY A 6 2.40 -10.07 -5.28
N LYS A 7 1.25 -9.53 -5.72
CA LYS A 7 1.17 -8.23 -6.40
C LYS A 7 1.18 -7.02 -5.46
N ALA A 8 1.08 -7.23 -4.15
CA ALA A 8 0.99 -6.14 -3.18
C ALA A 8 2.33 -5.92 -2.46
N TYR A 9 2.60 -4.65 -2.17
CA TYR A 9 3.73 -4.21 -1.36
C TYR A 9 3.22 -3.45 -0.12
N GLY A 10 3.70 -3.85 1.05
CA GLY A 10 3.47 -3.20 2.33
C GLY A 10 4.64 -2.30 2.72
N MET A 11 4.39 -1.00 2.80
CA MET A 11 5.35 0.00 3.26
C MET A 11 5.05 0.39 4.71
N ASN A 12 6.11 0.41 5.53
CA ASN A 12 6.12 1.05 6.84
C ASN A 12 7.25 2.06 6.91
N VAL A 13 6.95 3.31 7.27
CA VAL A 13 7.94 4.38 7.42
C VAL A 13 7.78 5.01 8.79
N LEU A 14 8.86 5.08 9.56
CA LEU A 14 8.83 5.65 10.90
C LEU A 14 9.71 6.89 10.96
N THR A 15 9.09 8.07 11.04
CA THR A 15 9.80 9.35 11.05
C THR A 15 9.66 10.05 12.39
N PRO A 16 10.76 10.60 12.96
CA PRO A 16 10.70 11.28 14.24
C PRO A 16 10.11 12.69 14.12
N LEU A 17 9.36 13.09 15.15
CA LEU A 17 8.72 14.38 15.34
C LEU A 17 9.13 14.95 16.70
N ARG A 18 9.28 16.27 16.78
CA ARG A 18 9.38 16.92 18.09
C ARG A 18 8.05 16.75 18.84
N TRP A 19 8.10 16.57 20.16
CA TRP A 19 6.90 16.26 20.93
C TRP A 19 5.82 17.37 20.82
N TRP A 20 6.23 18.64 20.71
CA TRP A 20 5.30 19.76 20.53
C TRP A 20 4.73 19.85 19.11
N THR A 21 5.52 19.54 18.09
CA THR A 21 5.02 19.54 16.70
C THR A 21 4.09 18.35 16.44
N ALA A 22 4.27 17.24 17.15
CA ALA A 22 3.35 16.10 17.10
C ALA A 22 1.94 16.48 17.56
N LEU A 23 1.80 17.37 18.56
CA LEU A 23 0.50 17.88 19.01
C LEU A 23 -0.18 18.69 17.89
N TRP A 24 0.57 19.59 17.25
CA TRP A 24 0.06 20.36 16.12
C TRP A 24 -0.27 19.48 14.92
N GLN A 25 0.52 18.45 14.63
CA GLN A 25 0.25 17.51 13.52
C GLN A 25 -1.05 16.74 13.75
N LYS A 26 -1.29 16.29 14.98
CA LYS A 26 -2.56 15.66 15.35
C LYS A 26 -3.75 16.59 15.12
N LEU A 27 -3.62 17.86 15.51
CA LEU A 27 -4.66 18.86 15.27
C LEU A 27 -4.91 19.06 13.77
N ILE A 28 -3.87 19.16 12.96
CA ILE A 28 -4.00 19.28 11.50
C ILE A 28 -4.70 18.06 10.92
N PHE A 29 -4.31 16.85 11.29
CA PHE A 29 -4.97 15.64 10.80
C PHE A 29 -6.47 15.65 11.16
N TRP A 30 -6.81 16.01 12.38
CA TRP A 30 -8.20 16.11 12.80
C TRP A 30 -8.99 17.15 11.99
N VAL A 31 -8.43 18.34 11.77
CA VAL A 31 -9.07 19.40 10.96
C VAL A 31 -9.18 19.00 9.50
N VAL A 32 -8.13 18.48 8.88
CA VAL A 32 -8.12 18.11 7.46
C VAL A 32 -9.12 17.00 7.17
N VAL A 33 -9.13 15.93 7.99
CA VAL A 33 -10.07 14.82 7.84
C VAL A 33 -11.52 15.29 7.99
N LYS A 34 -11.79 16.21 8.93
CA LYS A 34 -13.14 16.68 9.22
C LYS A 34 -13.65 17.77 8.28
N THR A 35 -12.76 18.66 7.81
CA THR A 35 -13.14 19.93 7.19
C THR A 35 -12.69 20.03 5.73
N PHE A 36 -11.63 19.33 5.31
CA PHE A 36 -11.07 19.48 3.97
C PHE A 36 -10.76 18.14 3.29
N PRO A 37 -11.77 17.27 3.07
CA PRO A 37 -11.56 15.97 2.42
C PRO A 37 -11.09 16.10 0.96
N TYR A 38 -11.22 17.28 0.33
CA TYR A 38 -10.72 17.54 -1.02
C TYR A 38 -9.20 17.36 -1.15
N PHE A 39 -8.40 17.69 -0.13
CA PHE A 39 -6.95 17.44 -0.15
C PHE A 39 -6.60 15.95 -0.25
N LEU A 40 -7.54 15.08 0.10
CA LEU A 40 -7.41 13.62 0.00
C LEU A 40 -7.97 13.07 -1.32
N LYS A 41 -8.67 13.87 -2.14
CA LYS A 41 -9.25 13.37 -3.40
C LYS A 41 -8.19 12.90 -4.38
N GLY A 42 -7.02 13.56 -4.43
CA GLY A 42 -5.88 13.08 -5.21
C GLY A 42 -5.38 11.70 -4.78
N LEU A 43 -5.50 11.35 -3.49
CA LEU A 43 -5.14 10.02 -2.97
C LEU A 43 -6.16 8.98 -3.44
N LEU A 44 -7.44 9.36 -3.46
CA LEU A 44 -8.53 8.46 -3.89
C LEU A 44 -8.47 8.14 -5.39
N THR A 45 -7.94 9.05 -6.21
CA THR A 45 -7.78 8.85 -7.65
C THR A 45 -6.60 7.95 -8.02
N LEU A 46 -5.69 7.68 -7.08
CA LEU A 46 -4.61 6.72 -7.27
C LEU A 46 -5.17 5.30 -7.09
N SER A 47 -5.59 4.67 -8.20
CA SER A 47 -6.16 3.32 -8.20
C SER A 47 -5.21 2.24 -7.65
N LEU A 48 -3.92 2.56 -7.62
CA LEU A 48 -2.81 1.71 -7.16
C LEU A 48 -2.72 1.57 -5.63
N ILE A 49 -3.26 2.52 -4.87
CA ILE A 49 -3.15 2.54 -3.40
C ILE A 49 -4.42 1.97 -2.80
N HIS A 50 -4.27 0.92 -1.99
CA HIS A 50 -5.38 0.24 -1.34
C HIS A 50 -5.63 0.82 0.05
N TYR A 51 -4.53 1.23 0.69
CA TYR A 51 -4.52 1.68 2.06
C TYR A 51 -3.36 2.64 2.27
N ALA A 52 -3.62 3.72 3.00
CA ALA A 52 -2.61 4.64 3.49
C ALA A 52 -3.07 5.18 4.86
N ARG A 53 -2.18 5.15 5.84
CA ARG A 53 -2.48 5.62 7.20
C ARG A 53 -1.28 6.32 7.80
N TRP A 54 -1.56 7.44 8.47
CA TRP A 54 -0.62 8.15 9.30
C TRP A 54 -1.03 8.00 10.76
N THR A 55 -0.14 7.46 11.58
CA THR A 55 -0.34 7.24 13.01
C THR A 55 0.75 7.97 13.79
N ILE A 56 0.37 8.85 14.72
CA ILE A 56 1.33 9.54 15.59
C ILE A 56 1.39 8.86 16.95
N ILE A 57 2.54 8.24 17.22
CA ILE A 57 2.88 7.56 18.46
C ILE A 57 3.61 8.56 19.36
N ASN A 58 3.02 8.90 20.51
CA ASN A 58 3.70 9.77 21.47
C ASN A 58 4.89 9.04 22.09
N ARG A 59 5.93 9.79 22.49
CA ARG A 59 7.14 9.25 23.15
C ARG A 59 6.88 8.38 24.39
N TRP A 60 5.73 8.55 25.06
CA TRP A 60 5.32 7.81 26.26
C TRP A 60 4.25 6.74 25.98
N SER A 61 3.90 6.51 24.73
CA SER A 61 2.81 5.61 24.31
C SER A 61 3.30 4.38 23.55
N PHE A 62 4.62 4.11 23.55
CA PHE A 62 5.15 2.86 23.00
C PHE A 62 4.65 1.67 23.83
N PRO A 63 4.36 0.53 23.17
CA PRO A 63 3.77 -0.63 23.83
C PRO A 63 4.72 -1.17 24.90
N ARG A 64 4.15 -1.46 26.07
CA ARG A 64 4.82 -2.13 27.18
C ARG A 64 4.00 -3.37 27.51
N LEU A 65 4.45 -4.53 27.03
CA LEU A 65 3.67 -5.77 27.06
C LEU A 65 3.69 -6.43 28.45
N ASP A 66 4.71 -6.14 29.26
CA ASP A 66 4.84 -6.68 30.62
C ASP A 66 5.37 -5.63 31.61
N LYS A 67 5.04 -5.78 32.91
CA LYS A 67 5.51 -4.88 33.97
C LYS A 67 7.02 -4.98 34.21
N SER A 68 7.65 -6.10 33.87
CA SER A 68 9.10 -6.29 33.92
C SER A 68 9.84 -5.57 32.78
N GLN A 69 9.17 -5.31 31.66
CA GLN A 69 9.77 -4.60 30.54
C GLN A 69 10.10 -3.14 30.97
N PRO A 70 11.35 -2.68 30.77
CA PRO A 70 11.71 -1.30 31.06
C PRO A 70 10.93 -0.34 30.18
N LYS A 71 10.65 0.88 30.69
CA LYS A 71 10.02 1.92 29.87
C LYS A 71 11.06 2.56 28.96
N GLU A 72 10.70 2.69 27.68
CA GLU A 72 11.49 3.44 26.71
C GLU A 72 11.67 4.90 27.12
N LYS A 73 12.88 5.43 26.94
CA LYS A 73 13.21 6.85 27.20
C LYS A 73 13.44 7.57 25.88
N LEU A 74 12.34 7.95 25.23
CA LEU A 74 12.36 8.55 23.89
C LEU A 74 12.31 10.09 23.96
N SER A 75 13.18 10.74 23.18
CA SER A 75 13.20 12.21 23.05
C SER A 75 12.14 12.73 22.07
N TYR A 76 11.75 11.90 21.10
CA TYR A 76 10.85 12.25 20.01
C TYR A 76 9.53 11.48 20.10
N SER A 77 8.47 12.10 19.58
CA SER A 77 7.29 11.35 19.13
C SER A 77 7.59 10.81 17.72
N TYR A 78 6.82 9.83 17.26
CA TYR A 78 7.06 9.21 15.97
C TYR A 78 5.79 9.18 15.13
N MET A 79 5.95 9.43 13.84
CA MET A 79 4.91 9.22 12.84
C MET A 79 5.19 7.90 12.13
N LEU A 80 4.26 6.97 12.27
CA LEU A 80 4.23 5.75 11.48
C LEU A 80 3.32 6.00 10.28
N PHE A 81 3.88 5.91 9.09
CA PHE A 81 3.15 5.87 7.84
C PHE A 81 3.11 4.44 7.32
N GLU A 82 1.90 3.93 7.10
CA GLU A 82 1.61 2.58 6.62
C GLU A 82 0.91 2.70 5.28
N SER A 83 1.39 2.00 4.25
CA SER A 83 0.70 1.96 2.97
C SER A 83 0.77 0.60 2.31
N ASN A 84 -0.34 0.20 1.68
CA ASN A 84 -0.44 -1.00 0.84
C ASN A 84 -0.80 -0.59 -0.57
N PHE A 85 -0.02 -1.04 -1.55
CA PHE A 85 -0.22 -0.70 -2.95
C PHE A 85 0.21 -1.83 -3.88
N ASN A 86 -0.21 -1.76 -5.14
CA ASN A 86 0.30 -2.64 -6.20
C ASN A 86 1.44 -2.01 -6.97
N GLY A 87 2.31 -2.81 -7.58
CA GLY A 87 3.40 -2.30 -8.41
C GLY A 87 4.65 -1.94 -7.63
N SER A 88 5.60 -1.31 -8.30
CA SER A 88 6.93 -1.06 -7.74
C SER A 88 6.97 0.15 -6.83
N TRP A 89 7.99 0.19 -5.98
CA TRP A 89 8.24 1.33 -5.11
C TRP A 89 8.45 2.63 -5.90
N ASP A 90 9.19 2.57 -7.00
CA ASP A 90 9.50 3.74 -7.82
C ASP A 90 8.22 4.25 -8.49
N GLN A 91 7.38 3.34 -9.02
CA GLN A 91 6.06 3.68 -9.55
C GLN A 91 5.16 4.32 -8.49
N TYR A 92 5.22 3.82 -7.25
CA TYR A 92 4.45 4.38 -6.15
C TYR A 92 4.90 5.81 -5.84
N ILE A 93 6.20 6.04 -5.60
CA ILE A 93 6.72 7.37 -5.22
C ILE A 93 6.49 8.39 -6.34
N ASP A 94 6.68 8.01 -7.60
CA ASP A 94 6.34 8.85 -8.75
C ASP A 94 4.85 9.21 -8.72
N SER A 95 3.97 8.20 -8.68
CA SER A 95 2.52 8.42 -8.69
C SER A 95 2.04 9.26 -7.50
N PHE A 96 2.65 9.06 -6.32
CA PHE A 96 2.30 9.75 -5.08
C PHE A 96 2.76 11.21 -5.09
N SER A 97 3.96 11.49 -5.61
CA SER A 97 4.50 12.84 -5.70
C SER A 97 3.81 13.68 -6.78
N PHE A 98 3.42 13.08 -7.90
CA PHE A 98 2.67 13.77 -8.96
C PHE A 98 1.23 14.10 -8.54
N ALA A 99 0.55 13.18 -7.88
CA ALA A 99 -0.85 13.37 -7.54
C ALA A 99 -1.03 14.45 -6.45
N ILE A 100 -0.10 14.55 -5.49
CA ILE A 100 -0.30 15.36 -4.27
C ILE A 100 1.01 15.92 -3.69
N PRO A 101 1.76 16.74 -4.45
CA PRO A 101 3.00 17.31 -3.94
C PRO A 101 2.77 18.20 -2.71
N SER A 102 1.74 19.05 -2.72
CA SER A 102 1.42 19.95 -1.60
C SER A 102 0.86 19.24 -0.37
N GLY A 103 0.14 18.12 -0.55
CA GLY A 103 -0.38 17.36 0.60
C GLY A 103 0.70 16.53 1.28
N LEU A 104 1.67 15.99 0.54
CA LEU A 104 2.83 15.31 1.13
C LEU A 104 3.59 16.21 2.09
N ASP A 105 3.87 17.44 1.68
CA ASP A 105 4.51 18.44 2.55
C ASP A 105 3.68 18.71 3.80
N MET A 106 2.34 18.78 3.68
CA MET A 106 1.48 18.95 4.85
C MET A 106 1.59 17.79 5.85
N PHE A 107 1.68 16.55 5.37
CA PHE A 107 1.83 15.37 6.22
C PHE A 107 3.21 15.28 6.87
N TRP A 108 4.28 15.66 6.16
CA TRP A 108 5.65 15.45 6.64
C TRP A 108 6.42 16.68 7.13
N ARG A 109 5.96 17.92 6.91
CA ARG A 109 6.71 19.16 7.18
C ARG A 109 7.36 19.29 8.56
N TRP A 110 6.80 18.65 9.57
CA TRP A 110 7.30 18.75 10.95
C TRP A 110 8.18 17.58 11.37
N ASN A 111 8.37 16.59 10.50
CA ASN A 111 9.30 15.51 10.75
C ASN A 111 10.74 16.01 10.65
N ILE A 112 11.59 15.45 11.48
CA ILE A 112 13.00 15.83 11.54
C ILE A 112 13.65 15.49 10.18
N LYS A 113 14.39 16.48 9.64
CA LYS A 113 15.14 16.38 8.37
C LYS A 113 14.28 16.08 7.13
N TYR A 114 12.98 16.36 7.17
CA TYR A 114 12.15 16.22 5.97
C TYR A 114 12.64 17.16 4.85
N PRO A 115 12.96 16.64 3.64
CA PRO A 115 13.59 17.43 2.58
C PRO A 115 12.59 18.20 1.69
N LYS A 116 11.29 18.14 1.99
CA LYS A 116 10.17 18.44 1.06
C LYS A 116 9.95 17.32 0.04
N SER A 117 8.75 17.31 -0.55
CA SER A 117 8.32 16.32 -1.55
C SER A 117 8.95 16.52 -2.92
N ILE A 118 9.47 17.74 -3.17
CA ILE A 118 10.16 18.13 -4.39
C ILE A 118 11.49 18.79 -4.00
N PRO A 119 12.63 18.37 -4.58
CA PRO A 119 12.79 17.37 -5.64
C PRO A 119 12.57 15.93 -5.15
N LEU A 120 12.07 15.06 -6.05
CA LEU A 120 11.61 13.71 -5.71
C LEU A 120 12.73 12.81 -5.18
N HIS A 121 13.96 12.99 -5.67
CA HIS A 121 15.10 12.16 -5.28
C HIS A 121 15.43 12.26 -3.78
N ASP A 122 15.40 13.47 -3.21
CA ASP A 122 15.70 13.66 -1.79
C ASP A 122 14.58 13.07 -0.91
N PHE A 123 13.33 13.26 -1.32
CA PHE A 123 12.18 12.65 -0.66
C PHE A 123 12.26 11.11 -0.69
N TYR A 124 12.62 10.54 -1.84
CA TYR A 124 12.84 9.11 -1.99
C TYR A 124 13.86 8.58 -1.00
N ASN A 125 15.05 9.22 -0.94
CA ASN A 125 16.13 8.82 -0.04
C ASN A 125 15.69 8.95 1.44
N TYR A 126 14.95 10.00 1.76
CA TYR A 126 14.39 10.20 3.08
C TYR A 126 13.42 9.09 3.48
N ILE A 127 12.49 8.70 2.60
CA ILE A 127 11.55 7.62 2.91
C ILE A 127 12.29 6.28 3.03
N ARG A 128 13.18 5.95 2.10
CA ARG A 128 13.98 4.71 2.14
C ARG A 128 14.78 4.61 3.43
N PHE A 129 15.43 5.69 3.87
CA PHE A 129 16.20 5.71 5.11
C PHE A 129 15.33 5.45 6.35
N ASN A 130 14.10 5.94 6.37
CA ASN A 130 13.17 5.79 7.50
C ASN A 130 12.24 4.58 7.35
N GLN A 131 12.41 3.77 6.31
CA GLN A 131 11.56 2.61 6.05
C GLN A 131 11.94 1.46 7.01
N ILE A 132 10.94 0.81 7.56
CA ILE A 132 11.12 -0.39 8.40
C ILE A 132 10.66 -1.60 7.60
N GLU A 133 11.46 -2.66 7.63
CA GLU A 133 11.09 -3.95 7.05
C GLU A 133 10.03 -4.65 7.91
N SER A 134 8.98 -5.15 7.25
CA SER A 134 7.92 -5.87 7.91
C SER A 134 8.37 -7.28 8.26
N GLY A 135 8.37 -7.61 9.54
CA GLY A 135 8.64 -8.99 9.99
C GLY A 135 7.60 -9.97 9.46
N HIS A 136 6.34 -9.54 9.35
CA HIS A 136 5.20 -10.31 8.84
C HIS A 136 4.30 -9.38 8.01
N TYR A 137 3.97 -9.79 6.79
CA TYR A 137 3.03 -9.08 5.92
C TYR A 137 1.99 -10.06 5.38
N TYR A 138 0.71 -9.76 5.60
CA TYR A 138 -0.41 -10.58 5.16
C TYR A 138 -1.28 -9.80 4.17
N ASN A 139 -1.59 -10.44 3.05
CA ASN A 139 -2.55 -9.97 2.07
C ASN A 139 -3.56 -11.09 1.79
N ALA A 140 -4.85 -10.78 1.85
CA ALA A 140 -5.92 -11.75 1.60
C ALA A 140 -5.98 -12.20 0.12
N TYR A 141 -5.52 -11.35 -0.81
CA TYR A 141 -5.51 -11.63 -2.24
C TYR A 141 -4.10 -11.41 -2.82
N PRO A 142 -3.11 -12.25 -2.46
CA PRO A 142 -1.73 -12.03 -2.86
C PRO A 142 -1.56 -12.05 -4.38
N LEU A 143 -2.35 -12.86 -5.10
CA LEU A 143 -2.26 -13.00 -6.56
C LEU A 143 -3.06 -11.95 -7.35
N ALA A 144 -3.75 -11.02 -6.66
CA ALA A 144 -4.62 -10.03 -7.27
C ALA A 144 -4.19 -8.60 -6.94
N ALA A 145 -4.33 -7.70 -7.90
CA ALA A 145 -4.29 -6.27 -7.65
C ALA A 145 -5.62 -5.81 -7.03
N ALA A 146 -5.67 -4.67 -6.35
CA ALA A 146 -6.96 -4.12 -5.91
C ALA A 146 -7.86 -3.80 -7.08
N ASN A 147 -7.30 -3.42 -8.23
CA ASN A 147 -8.08 -3.25 -9.44
C ASN A 147 -8.68 -4.57 -9.92
N ASP A 148 -7.93 -5.69 -9.88
CA ASP A 148 -8.45 -7.02 -10.22
C ASP A 148 -9.66 -7.39 -9.34
N VAL A 149 -9.58 -7.12 -8.03
CA VAL A 149 -10.68 -7.39 -7.09
C VAL A 149 -11.89 -6.48 -7.36
N LYS A 150 -11.66 -5.17 -7.57
CA LYS A 150 -12.74 -4.20 -7.85
C LYS A 150 -13.44 -4.51 -9.18
N THR A 151 -12.70 -4.83 -10.23
CA THR A 151 -13.28 -5.14 -11.54
C THR A 151 -13.98 -6.50 -11.53
N ALA A 152 -13.47 -7.49 -10.79
CA ALA A 152 -14.16 -8.77 -10.60
C ALA A 152 -15.53 -8.60 -9.92
N GLN A 153 -15.62 -7.74 -8.88
CA GLN A 153 -16.91 -7.43 -8.23
C GLN A 153 -17.91 -6.75 -9.19
N LYS A 154 -17.40 -5.82 -10.02
CA LYS A 154 -18.21 -5.15 -11.05
C LYS A 154 -18.68 -6.15 -12.11
N LEU A 155 -17.79 -7.00 -12.60
CA LEU A 155 -18.10 -8.07 -13.57
C LEU A 155 -19.14 -9.04 -13.01
N PHE A 156 -19.02 -9.45 -11.74
CA PHE A 156 -19.99 -10.32 -11.08
C PHE A 156 -21.40 -9.71 -11.07
N THR A 157 -21.49 -8.42 -10.68
CA THR A 157 -22.76 -7.68 -10.70
C THR A 157 -23.34 -7.58 -12.11
N ASN A 158 -22.49 -7.20 -13.08
CA ASN A 158 -22.90 -7.04 -14.47
C ASN A 158 -23.36 -8.35 -15.09
N LEU A 159 -22.69 -9.46 -14.79
CA LEU A 159 -23.08 -10.80 -15.24
C LEU A 159 -24.44 -11.20 -14.67
N GLY A 160 -24.71 -10.87 -13.40
CA GLY A 160 -26.02 -11.08 -12.78
C GLY A 160 -27.14 -10.31 -13.49
N THR A 161 -26.91 -9.04 -13.81
CA THR A 161 -27.86 -8.23 -14.60
C THR A 161 -28.04 -8.78 -16.02
N PHE A 162 -26.95 -9.19 -16.67
CA PHE A 162 -26.99 -9.81 -17.99
C PHE A 162 -27.84 -11.08 -17.97
N GLN A 163 -27.63 -11.97 -17.00
CA GLN A 163 -28.39 -13.21 -16.84
C GLN A 163 -29.91 -12.95 -16.72
N GLN A 164 -30.33 -11.90 -16.02
CA GLN A 164 -31.75 -11.53 -15.88
C GLN A 164 -32.36 -11.06 -17.21
N ASN A 165 -31.56 -10.38 -18.05
CA ASN A 165 -32.04 -9.76 -19.29
C ASN A 165 -32.07 -10.73 -20.49
N ILE A 166 -31.38 -11.87 -20.41
CA ILE A 166 -31.30 -12.85 -21.52
C ILE A 166 -32.38 -13.94 -21.49
N ALA A 167 -33.17 -14.04 -20.43
CA ALA A 167 -34.04 -15.21 -20.18
C ALA A 167 -35.09 -15.49 -21.28
N ASN A 168 -35.50 -14.47 -22.04
CA ASN A 168 -36.51 -14.57 -23.09
C ASN A 168 -36.00 -14.15 -24.48
N LEU A 169 -34.69 -14.01 -24.66
CA LEU A 169 -34.10 -13.64 -25.95
C LEU A 169 -34.03 -14.84 -26.88
N ASN A 170 -34.19 -14.62 -28.19
CA ASN A 170 -33.85 -15.62 -29.20
C ASN A 170 -32.32 -15.67 -29.44
N ASP A 171 -31.86 -16.63 -30.24
CA ASP A 171 -30.43 -16.89 -30.46
C ASP A 171 -29.67 -15.67 -31.05
N GLU A 172 -30.28 -14.94 -31.99
CA GLU A 172 -29.65 -13.77 -32.62
C GLU A 172 -29.58 -12.58 -31.66
N GLU A 173 -30.66 -12.33 -30.91
CA GLU A 173 -30.72 -11.30 -29.87
C GLU A 173 -29.74 -11.60 -28.74
N PHE A 174 -29.62 -12.86 -28.34
CA PHE A 174 -28.64 -13.30 -27.33
C PHE A 174 -27.21 -13.05 -27.81
N LEU A 175 -26.88 -13.39 -29.06
CA LEU A 175 -25.54 -13.18 -29.60
C LEU A 175 -25.15 -11.70 -29.59
N GLN A 176 -26.05 -10.81 -30.01
CA GLN A 176 -25.82 -9.36 -29.98
C GLN A 176 -25.64 -8.86 -28.54
N ALA A 177 -26.51 -9.28 -27.62
CA ALA A 177 -26.42 -8.90 -26.21
C ALA A 177 -25.11 -9.40 -25.57
N TYR A 178 -24.70 -10.63 -25.88
CA TYR A 178 -23.44 -11.20 -25.39
C TYR A 178 -22.22 -10.45 -25.92
N GLN A 179 -22.19 -10.10 -27.20
CA GLN A 179 -21.10 -9.32 -27.80
C GLN A 179 -20.96 -7.95 -27.14
N GLN A 180 -22.09 -7.26 -26.90
CA GLN A 180 -22.10 -5.98 -26.19
C GLN A 180 -21.61 -6.15 -24.75
N PHE A 181 -22.13 -7.16 -24.03
CA PHE A 181 -21.68 -7.47 -22.67
C PHE A 181 -20.18 -7.74 -22.61
N LEU A 182 -19.64 -8.54 -23.55
CA LEU A 182 -18.22 -8.84 -23.64
C LEU A 182 -17.42 -7.56 -23.91
N ALA A 183 -17.82 -6.74 -24.89
CA ALA A 183 -17.14 -5.47 -25.19
C ALA A 183 -17.07 -4.55 -23.96
N ASP A 184 -18.16 -4.46 -23.19
CA ASP A 184 -18.25 -3.62 -22.01
C ASP A 184 -17.45 -4.15 -20.81
N ASN A 185 -17.14 -5.45 -20.78
CA ASN A 185 -16.59 -6.09 -19.58
C ASN A 185 -15.25 -6.81 -19.77
N GLN A 186 -14.77 -7.01 -21.00
CA GLN A 186 -13.52 -7.76 -21.27
C GLN A 186 -12.29 -7.17 -20.57
N HIS A 187 -12.27 -5.86 -20.31
CA HIS A 187 -11.20 -5.19 -19.56
C HIS A 187 -11.17 -5.58 -18.07
N SER A 188 -12.22 -6.22 -17.56
CA SER A 188 -12.33 -6.70 -16.17
C SER A 188 -11.78 -8.11 -15.98
N LEU A 189 -11.32 -8.77 -17.04
CA LEU A 189 -10.67 -10.09 -17.00
C LEU A 189 -9.19 -9.94 -16.64
N GLY A 190 -8.92 -9.48 -15.41
CA GLY A 190 -7.56 -9.31 -14.90
C GLY A 190 -6.78 -10.62 -14.84
N SER A 191 -5.45 -10.54 -14.98
CA SER A 191 -4.57 -11.70 -14.81
C SER A 191 -4.32 -11.95 -13.33
N MET A 192 -4.39 -13.20 -12.86
CA MET A 192 -3.96 -13.55 -11.51
C MET A 192 -2.50 -14.01 -11.55
N GLY A 193 -1.71 -13.68 -10.54
CA GLY A 193 -0.31 -14.11 -10.46
C GLY A 193 0.60 -13.10 -9.80
N GLU A 194 1.90 -13.34 -9.85
CA GLU A 194 2.90 -12.37 -9.42
C GLU A 194 2.93 -11.16 -10.36
N SER A 195 3.17 -9.98 -9.82
CA SER A 195 3.42 -8.80 -10.64
C SER A 195 4.76 -8.98 -11.37
N PRO A 196 4.91 -8.50 -12.61
CA PRO A 196 6.23 -8.45 -13.24
C PRO A 196 7.24 -7.78 -12.30
N LEU A 197 8.44 -8.35 -12.21
CA LEU A 197 9.55 -7.83 -11.40
C LEU A 197 9.96 -6.46 -11.95
N MET A 198 9.71 -5.39 -11.18
CA MET A 198 9.89 -4.02 -11.70
C MET A 198 10.65 -3.08 -10.74
N SER A 199 11.37 -3.58 -9.73
CA SER A 199 12.33 -2.73 -8.97
C SER A 199 13.44 -3.51 -8.28
N ALA A 200 14.56 -2.84 -8.01
CA ALA A 200 15.70 -3.36 -7.22
C ALA A 200 15.31 -3.82 -5.80
N SER A 201 14.24 -3.28 -5.22
CA SER A 201 13.68 -3.81 -3.96
C SER A 201 13.14 -5.23 -4.10
N HIS A 202 12.71 -5.65 -5.29
CA HIS A 202 12.33 -7.03 -5.56
C HIS A 202 13.55 -7.95 -5.77
N GLU A 203 14.67 -7.44 -6.30
CA GLU A 203 15.92 -8.21 -6.40
C GLU A 203 16.44 -8.57 -5.00
N LEU A 204 16.50 -7.59 -4.08
CA LEU A 204 16.85 -7.84 -2.68
C LEU A 204 15.89 -8.85 -2.02
N VAL A 205 14.59 -8.75 -2.31
CA VAL A 205 13.59 -9.71 -1.82
C VAL A 205 13.81 -11.10 -2.40
N GLN A 206 14.16 -11.23 -3.68
CA GLN A 206 14.49 -12.50 -4.30
C GLN A 206 15.78 -13.09 -3.74
N GLU A 207 16.82 -12.27 -3.53
CA GLU A 207 18.06 -12.69 -2.88
C GLU A 207 17.77 -13.21 -1.47
N HIS A 208 16.95 -12.49 -0.69
CA HIS A 208 16.54 -12.93 0.66
C HIS A 208 15.67 -14.20 0.62
N GLN A 209 14.74 -14.33 -0.31
CA GLN A 209 13.95 -15.56 -0.48
C GLN A 209 14.84 -16.74 -0.87
N HIS A 210 15.78 -16.52 -1.79
CA HIS A 210 16.74 -17.53 -2.23
C HIS A 210 17.66 -17.96 -1.08
N ALA A 211 18.19 -17.00 -0.31
CA ALA A 211 18.99 -17.26 0.87
C ALA A 211 18.22 -18.05 1.94
N ASN A 212 16.95 -17.70 2.19
CA ASN A 212 16.11 -18.41 3.15
C ASN A 212 15.80 -19.85 2.71
N ILE A 213 15.53 -20.07 1.40
CA ILE A 213 15.32 -21.42 0.84
C ILE A 213 16.61 -22.24 0.95
N MET A 214 17.77 -21.64 0.66
CA MET A 214 19.07 -22.31 0.78
C MET A 214 19.40 -22.65 2.23
N MET A 215 19.14 -21.75 3.19
CA MET A 215 19.30 -22.03 4.62
C MET A 215 18.35 -23.12 5.11
N ALA A 216 17.08 -23.10 4.71
CA ALA A 216 16.12 -24.14 5.07
C ALA A 216 16.52 -25.52 4.50
N ARG A 217 17.04 -25.56 3.26
CA ARG A 217 17.59 -26.78 2.65
C ARG A 217 18.87 -27.26 3.34
N ALA A 218 19.71 -26.35 3.83
CA ALA A 218 20.91 -26.69 4.59
C ALA A 218 20.57 -27.24 5.97
N ALA A 219 19.59 -26.64 6.66
CA ALA A 219 19.10 -27.12 7.95
C ALA A 219 18.42 -28.50 7.84
N GLY A 220 17.61 -28.73 6.80
CA GLY A 220 16.98 -30.02 6.55
C GLY A 220 17.94 -31.15 6.12
N LYS A 221 19.20 -30.84 5.80
CA LYS A 221 20.25 -31.83 5.51
C LYS A 221 21.08 -32.23 6.74
N GLN A 222 20.89 -31.56 7.88
CA GLN A 222 21.60 -31.89 9.13
C GLN A 222 20.84 -32.87 10.03
N GLU A 223 19.59 -33.19 9.70
CA GLU A 223 18.74 -34.13 10.47
C GLU A 223 18.56 -35.51 9.79
N ALA A 224 19.44 -35.89 8.85
CA ALA A 224 19.45 -37.21 8.20
C ALA A 224 20.75 -37.97 8.43
#